data_AF-A0A4Y2VPF5-F1
#
_entry.id   AF-A0A4Y2VPF5-F1
#
_cell.length_a   1.000
_cell.length_b   1.000
_cell.length_c   1.000
_cell.angle_alpha   90.00
_cell.angle_beta   90.00
_cell.angle_gamma   90.00
#
_symmetry.space_group_name_H-M   'P 1'
#
loop_
_entity.id
_entity.type
_entity.pdbx_description
1 polymer ?
#
loop_
_entity_poly.entity_id
_entity_poly.type
_entity_poly.pdbx_seq_one_letter_code
_entity_poly.pdbx_strand_id
1 'polypeptide(L)'
;MTLFYQNVRGLRTKTVEFYSSAASVEHDVICVTESWLCEDIDSWHLYDEQYLVYRKDRGSSSNSSRGGGGVLVAIKKSLLPVNWTFLA
;
A
#
# COMPACT_ATOMS: atom_id res chain seq x y z
N MET A 1 -6.52 16.11 8.17
CA MET A 1 -5.23 15.67 7.63
C MET A 1 -4.54 14.75 8.64
N THR A 2 -4.75 13.44 8.49
CA THR A 2 -4.19 12.38 9.32
C THR A 2 -3.28 11.50 8.47
N LEU A 3 -2.09 11.21 9.00
CA LEU A 3 -1.14 10.29 8.37
C LEU A 3 -0.90 9.12 9.33
N PHE A 4 -1.14 7.91 8.84
CA PHE A 4 -0.85 6.68 9.54
C PHE A 4 0.35 5.98 8.90
N TYR A 5 1.26 5.50 9.72
CA TYR A 5 2.42 4.73 9.27
C TYR A 5 2.53 3.44 10.06
N GLN A 6 2.74 2.33 9.34
CA GLN A 6 3.03 1.05 9.98
C GLN A 6 3.98 0.19 9.16
N ASN A 7 4.98 -0.37 9.84
CA ASN A 7 5.69 -1.54 9.34
C ASN A 7 4.86 -2.78 9.66
N VAL A 8 4.29 -3.43 8.65
CA VAL A 8 3.30 -4.51 8.84
C VAL A 8 3.92 -5.91 8.93
N ARG A 9 5.24 -6.03 8.68
CA ARG A 9 5.99 -7.29 8.74
C ARG A 9 5.32 -8.45 7.98
N GLY A 10 4.77 -8.13 6.81
CA GLY A 10 4.10 -9.05 5.91
C GLY A 10 2.57 -8.97 5.98
N LEU A 11 1.98 -8.65 4.83
CA LEU A 11 0.54 -8.43 4.65
C LEU A 11 -0.17 -9.54 3.88
N ARG A 12 0.58 -10.39 3.18
CA ARG A 12 0.09 -11.37 2.21
C ARG A 12 -1.03 -12.28 2.74
N THR A 13 -0.96 -12.66 4.02
CA THR A 13 -1.93 -13.55 4.66
C THR A 13 -2.98 -12.80 5.49
N LYS A 14 -2.98 -11.47 5.46
CA LYS A 14 -3.79 -10.59 6.34
C LYS A 14 -4.55 -9.53 5.56
N THR A 15 -4.72 -9.70 4.24
CA THR A 15 -5.32 -8.70 3.35
C THR A 15 -6.75 -8.33 3.76
N VAL A 16 -7.56 -9.32 4.16
CA VAL A 16 -8.95 -9.11 4.61
C VAL A 16 -9.02 -8.30 5.92
N GLU A 17 -8.23 -8.68 6.92
CA GLU A 17 -8.15 -7.96 8.19
C GLU A 17 -7.64 -6.53 7.99
N PHE A 18 -6.62 -6.39 7.15
CA PHE A 18 -6.05 -5.09 6.80
C PHE A 18 -7.06 -4.19 6.10
N TYR A 19 -7.77 -4.71 5.09
CA TYR A 19 -8.82 -3.96 4.38
C TYR A 19 -9.87 -3.45 5.36
N SER A 20 -10.35 -4.33 6.25
CA SER A 20 -11.35 -3.98 7.26
C SER A 20 -10.84 -2.88 8.20
N SER A 21 -9.59 -2.97 8.64
CA SER A 21 -8.97 -1.95 9.49
C SER A 21 -8.76 -0.62 8.77
N ALA A 22 -8.31 -0.64 7.51
CA ALA A 22 -8.08 0.56 6.70
C ALA A 22 -9.40 1.29 6.41
N ALA A 23 -10.48 0.53 6.15
CA ALA A 23 -11.82 1.06 5.93
C ALA A 23 -12.47 1.62 7.22
N SER A 24 -12.13 1.11 8.40
CA SER A 24 -12.77 1.53 9.65
C SER A 24 -12.26 2.87 10.19
N VAL A 25 -10.97 3.16 10.03
CA VAL A 25 -10.34 4.36 10.63
C VAL A 25 -10.25 5.52 9.64
N GLU A 26 -10.29 5.23 8.34
CA GLU A 26 -10.31 6.21 7.25
C GLU A 26 -9.27 7.34 7.38
N HIS A 27 -7.99 6.99 7.55
CA HIS A 27 -6.91 7.99 7.57
C HIS A 27 -6.76 8.72 6.23
N ASP A 28 -6.34 9.98 6.22
CA ASP A 28 -6.19 10.71 4.96
C ASP A 28 -5.02 10.18 4.10
N VAL A 29 -3.96 9.71 4.77
CA VAL A 29 -2.80 9.05 4.15
C VAL A 29 -2.41 7.82 4.99
N ILE A 30 -2.18 6.68 4.33
CA ILE A 30 -1.73 5.43 4.94
C ILE A 30 -0.43 4.99 4.28
N CYS A 31 0.66 4.90 5.06
CA CYS A 31 1.98 4.49 4.62
C CYS A 31 2.33 3.12 5.23
N VAL A 32 2.63 2.13 4.39
CA VAL A 32 2.98 0.78 4.83
C VAL A 32 4.34 0.37 4.29
N THR A 33 5.17 -0.20 5.17
CA THR A 33 6.46 -0.82 4.80
C THR A 33 6.48 -2.28 5.21
N GLU A 34 7.38 -3.06 4.59
CA GLU A 34 7.44 -4.51 4.76
C GLU A 34 6.08 -5.16 4.45
N SER A 35 5.47 -4.77 3.32
CA SER A 35 4.17 -5.31 2.87
C SER A 35 4.28 -6.79 2.46
N TRP A 36 5.43 -7.20 1.92
CA TRP A 36 5.70 -8.54 1.41
C TRP A 36 4.67 -9.00 0.38
N LEU A 37 4.07 -8.05 -0.33
CA LEU A 37 3.15 -8.30 -1.43
C LEU A 37 3.92 -8.68 -2.69
N CYS A 38 3.19 -9.27 -3.65
CA CYS A 38 3.65 -9.56 -4.99
C CYS A 38 2.63 -9.03 -6.00
N GLU A 39 3.01 -9.06 -7.28
CA GLU A 39 2.18 -8.58 -8.39
C GLU A 39 0.84 -9.30 -8.51
N ASP A 40 0.72 -10.53 -7.99
CA ASP A 40 -0.53 -11.31 -8.00
C ASP A 40 -1.61 -10.75 -7.05
N ILE A 41 -1.25 -9.84 -6.12
CA ILE A 41 -2.20 -9.22 -5.21
C ILE A 41 -2.51 -7.82 -5.69
N ASP A 42 -3.72 -7.59 -6.17
CA ASP A 42 -4.15 -6.24 -6.56
C ASP A 42 -4.41 -5.31 -5.37
N SER A 43 -4.28 -4.00 -5.60
CA SER A 43 -4.47 -2.99 -4.55
C SER A 43 -5.91 -2.85 -4.06
N TRP A 44 -6.91 -3.26 -4.87
CA TRP A 44 -8.32 -3.25 -4.49
C TRP A 44 -8.66 -4.25 -3.37
N HIS A 45 -7.79 -5.23 -3.12
CA HIS A 45 -7.89 -6.11 -1.95
C HIS A 45 -7.44 -5.46 -0.64
N LEU A 46 -6.83 -4.28 -0.69
CA LEU A 46 -6.18 -3.63 0.46
C LEU A 46 -6.86 -2.33 0.88
N TYR A 47 -7.43 -1.61 -0.07
CA TYR A 47 -8.07 -0.30 0.14
C TYR A 47 -9.35 -0.17 -0.68
N ASP A 48 -10.31 0.56 -0.13
CA ASP A 48 -11.51 1.01 -0.83
C ASP A 48 -11.16 2.02 -1.95
N GLU A 49 -12.07 2.17 -2.91
CA GLU A 49 -11.96 3.04 -4.08
C GLU A 49 -11.79 4.53 -3.73
N GLN A 50 -12.04 4.93 -2.49
CA GLN A 50 -11.76 6.30 -2.02
C GLN A 50 -10.26 6.65 -2.00
N TYR A 51 -9.35 5.66 -2.06
CA TYR A 51 -7.91 5.87 -2.06
C TYR A 51 -7.28 5.78 -3.45
N LEU A 52 -6.29 6.63 -3.69
CA LEU A 52 -5.29 6.47 -4.73
C LEU A 52 -4.08 5.75 -4.12
N VAL A 53 -3.72 4.58 -4.65
CA VAL A 53 -2.68 3.72 -4.09
C VAL A 53 -1.44 3.73 -4.98
N TYR A 54 -0.31 4.13 -4.41
CA TYR A 54 1.02 4.00 -4.99
C TYR A 54 1.74 2.84 -4.31
N ARG A 55 2.16 1.83 -5.09
CA ARG A 55 2.76 0.61 -4.55
C ARG A 55 4.04 0.25 -5.30
N LYS A 56 5.03 -0.25 -4.57
CA LYS A 56 6.22 -0.89 -5.12
C LYS A 56 6.47 -2.21 -4.39
N ASP A 57 6.21 -3.30 -5.09
CA ASP A 57 6.51 -4.65 -4.62
C ASP A 57 7.97 -5.01 -4.90
N ARG A 58 8.55 -5.89 -4.08
CA ARG A 58 9.92 -6.40 -4.32
C ARG A 58 9.83 -7.50 -5.38
N GLY A 59 10.37 -7.22 -6.58
CA GLY A 59 10.30 -8.15 -7.70
C GLY A 59 11.05 -9.47 -7.45
N SER A 60 10.51 -10.55 -8.02
CA SER A 60 11.03 -11.92 -7.96
C SER A 60 12.41 -12.09 -8.60
N SER A 61 12.83 -11.15 -9.46
CA SER A 61 14.11 -11.15 -10.18
C SER A 61 15.31 -10.71 -9.34
N SER A 62 15.07 -10.19 -8.12
CA SER A 62 16.18 -9.94 -7.21
C SER A 62 16.72 -11.28 -6.70
N ASN A 63 17.93 -11.65 -7.12
CA ASN A 63 18.71 -12.83 -6.70
C ASN A 63 18.94 -12.94 -5.16
N SER A 64 18.22 -12.17 -4.35
CA SER A 64 18.21 -12.28 -2.91
C SER A 64 17.27 -13.41 -2.51
N SER A 65 17.86 -14.51 -2.05
CA SER A 65 17.31 -15.61 -1.24
C SER A 65 16.59 -15.18 0.06
N ARG A 66 16.18 -13.91 0.16
CA ARG A 66 15.49 -13.29 1.30
C ARG A 66 14.21 -12.66 0.75
N GLY A 67 13.10 -13.39 0.83
CA GLY A 67 11.77 -12.81 0.64
C GLY A 67 11.56 -11.64 1.62
N GLY A 68 10.84 -10.59 1.21
CA GLY A 68 10.46 -9.48 2.08
C GLY A 68 10.47 -8.10 1.41
N GLY A 69 10.34 -7.03 2.19
CA GLY A 69 10.28 -5.65 1.71
C GLY A 69 8.91 -5.26 1.13
N GLY A 70 8.93 -4.31 0.19
CA GLY A 70 7.72 -3.70 -0.38
C GLY A 70 7.25 -2.49 0.42
N VAL A 71 6.77 -1.49 -0.32
CA VAL A 71 6.25 -0.23 0.22
C VAL A 71 4.99 0.16 -0.53
N LEU A 72 4.03 0.75 0.19
CA LEU A 72 2.85 1.35 -0.42
C LEU A 72 2.38 2.58 0.36
N VAL A 73 1.76 3.50 -0.38
CA VAL A 73 1.14 4.71 0.14
C VAL A 73 -0.26 4.81 -0.47
N ALA A 74 -1.28 4.84 0.38
CA ALA A 74 -2.65 5.12 -0.01
C ALA A 74 -3.03 6.55 0.43
N ILE A 75 -3.58 7.35 -0.49
CA ILE A 75 -3.94 8.75 -0.28
C ILE A 75 -5.41 8.93 -0.64
N LYS A 76 -6.22 9.53 0.24
CA LYS A 76 -7.62 9.84 -0.11
C LYS A 76 -7.68 10.72 -1.36
N LYS A 77 -8.54 10.33 -2.32
CA LYS A 77 -8.73 11.07 -3.57
C LYS A 77 -9.24 12.50 -3.34
N SER A 78 -9.95 12.74 -2.24
CA SER A 78 -10.42 14.07 -1.83
C SER A 78 -9.30 15.08 -1.52
N LEU A 79 -8.07 14.60 -1.26
CA LEU A 79 -6.90 15.46 -1.12
C LEU A 79 -6.32 15.95 -2.46
N LEU A 80 -6.85 15.45 -3.58
CA LEU A 80 -6.40 15.80 -4.94
C LEU A 80 -4.87 15.69 -5.11
N PRO A 81 -4.27 14.51 -4.81
CA PRO A 81 -2.82 14.33 -4.93
C PRO A 81 -2.33 14.60 -6.35
N VAL A 82 -1.27 15.40 -6.46
CA VAL A 82 -0.64 15.74 -7.74
C VAL A 82 0.40 14.69 -8.08
N ASN A 83 0.27 14.05 -9.23
CA ASN A 83 1.28 13.15 -9.77
C ASN A 83 2.19 13.88 -10.76
N TRP A 84 3.41 14.17 -10.33
CA TRP A 84 4.42 14.88 -11.14
C TRP A 84 5.05 14.02 -12.25
N THR A 85 4.80 12.70 -12.31
CA THR A 85 5.41 11.84 -13.35
C THR A 85 4.86 12.06 -14.75
N PHE A 86 3.74 12.78 -14.91
CA PHE A 86 3.15 13.12 -16.21
C PHE A 86 3.59 14.49 -16.75
N LEU A 87 4.49 15.18 -16.04
CA LEU A 87 5.00 16.50 -16.40
C LEU A 87 6.46 16.46 -16.87
N ALA A 88 7.00 15.27 -17.14
CA ALA A 88 8.36 15.02 -17.61
C ALA A 88 8.37 14.29 -18.96
#